data_AF-A0A7Z0BVV1-F1
#
_entry.id   AF-A0A7Z0BVV1-F1
#
_cell.length_a   1.000
_cell.length_b   1.000
_cell.length_c   1.000
_cell.angle_alpha   90.00
_cell.angle_beta   90.00
_cell.angle_gamma   90.00
#
_symmetry.space_group_name_H-M   'P 1'
#
loop_
_entity.id
_entity.type
_entity.pdbx_description
1 polymer ?
#
loop_
_entity_poly.entity_id
_entity_poly.type
_entity_poly.pdbx_seq_one_letter_code
_entity_poly.pdbx_strand_id
1 'polypeptide(L)'
;MKKRLDARQITATCLLMTMSACDRTGAQNGGDPSEAISHDLGPFFRAETAMYDSMRAAIGTSSGDNWVRMMIAHHEGGAALSRVLLQENPSPEIRALAMHTVRAQERAVRELEKLLRDGPTDVESALVFLRPIQKMHDATTGVFGPDVCTVWLRKMIEHHRGAIDMSNVLLKQPGVPRDTANAVRKLRNEQVKEMKVLERAREGLET
;
A
#
# COMPACT_ATOMS: atom_id res chain seq x y z
N MET A 1 -56.37 15.31 13.13
CA MET A 1 -57.64 14.59 12.87
C MET A 1 -57.34 13.12 12.64
N LYS A 2 -57.76 12.26 13.58
CA LYS A 2 -57.77 10.80 13.46
C LYS A 2 -59.04 10.37 12.71
N LYS A 3 -58.98 9.43 11.78
CA LYS A 3 -60.15 8.64 11.36
C LYS A 3 -59.80 7.14 11.43
N ARG A 4 -60.40 6.49 12.44
CA ARG A 4 -60.77 5.07 12.50
C ARG A 4 -61.97 4.85 11.54
N LEU A 5 -62.42 3.68 11.10
CA LEU A 5 -62.11 2.25 11.11
C LEU A 5 -63.06 1.69 10.03
N ASP A 6 -62.76 0.58 9.36
CA ASP A 6 -63.76 -0.49 9.32
C ASP A 6 -63.18 -1.84 8.95
N ALA A 7 -63.63 -2.84 9.71
CA ALA A 7 -63.23 -4.23 9.64
C ALA A 7 -64.28 -5.02 8.87
N ARG A 8 -63.86 -5.85 7.91
CA ARG A 8 -64.62 -7.03 7.51
C ARG A 8 -63.69 -8.21 7.27
N GLN A 9 -64.11 -9.32 7.87
CA GLN A 9 -63.46 -10.62 7.99
C GLN A 9 -63.15 -11.25 6.62
N ILE A 10 -61.98 -11.89 6.50
CA ILE A 10 -61.82 -13.06 5.62
C ILE A 10 -61.11 -14.16 6.40
N THR A 11 -61.72 -15.33 6.29
CA THR A 11 -61.57 -16.58 7.01
C THR A 11 -60.18 -17.21 6.88
N ALA A 12 -59.83 -17.96 7.93
CA ALA A 12 -58.59 -18.71 8.12
C ALA A 12 -58.29 -19.75 7.04
N THR A 13 -57.00 -19.93 6.74
CA THR A 13 -56.45 -21.23 6.33
C THR A 13 -55.08 -21.39 7.01
N CYS A 14 -55.05 -22.26 8.01
CA CYS A 14 -53.85 -22.63 8.73
C CYS A 14 -53.03 -23.59 7.85
N LEU A 15 -51.92 -23.11 7.30
CA LEU A 15 -50.94 -23.97 6.64
C LEU A 15 -49.95 -24.49 7.70
N LEU A 16 -50.05 -25.76 8.05
CA LEU A 16 -49.08 -26.47 8.88
C LEU A 16 -47.75 -26.60 8.12
N MET A 17 -46.74 -25.81 8.51
CA MET A 17 -45.36 -26.07 8.11
C MET A 17 -44.72 -27.03 9.12
N THR A 18 -44.42 -28.23 8.66
CA THR A 18 -43.62 -29.24 9.36
C THR A 18 -42.19 -28.71 9.53
N MET A 19 -41.69 -28.64 10.77
CA MET A 19 -40.26 -28.40 11.02
C MET A 19 -39.48 -29.67 10.68
N SER A 20 -38.75 -29.65 9.56
CA SER A 20 -37.71 -30.63 9.30
C SER A 20 -36.45 -30.19 10.04
N ALA A 21 -36.19 -30.82 11.19
CA ALA A 21 -34.88 -30.78 11.82
C ALA A 21 -33.92 -31.58 10.94
N CYS A 22 -33.01 -30.89 10.26
CA CYS A 22 -31.83 -31.50 9.66
C CYS A 22 -30.60 -31.00 10.41
N ASP A 23 -29.83 -31.96 10.89
CA ASP A 23 -28.59 -31.83 11.64
C ASP A 23 -27.65 -30.79 11.06
N ARG A 24 -27.22 -29.82 11.88
CA ARG A 24 -26.05 -29.00 11.60
C ARG A 24 -24.81 -29.69 12.16
N THR A 25 -24.35 -30.71 11.45
CA THR A 25 -22.95 -31.14 11.53
C THR A 25 -22.10 -30.25 10.61
N GLY A 26 -21.19 -29.48 11.22
CA GLY A 26 -19.94 -28.99 10.61
C GLY A 26 -20.03 -28.22 9.29
N ALA A 27 -20.34 -26.92 9.36
CA ALA A 27 -19.92 -25.99 8.32
C ALA A 27 -18.47 -25.59 8.60
N GLN A 28 -17.57 -26.13 7.78
CA GLN A 28 -16.15 -25.86 7.76
C GLN A 28 -15.88 -24.36 7.56
N ASN A 29 -14.87 -23.85 8.26
CA ASN A 29 -14.31 -22.51 8.08
C ASN A 29 -13.81 -22.34 6.65
N GLY A 30 -14.64 -21.78 5.77
CA GLY A 30 -14.24 -21.30 4.45
C GLY A 30 -13.68 -19.89 4.58
N GLY A 31 -12.46 -19.75 5.09
CA GLY A 31 -11.70 -18.51 4.96
C GLY A 31 -11.45 -18.19 3.49
N ASP A 32 -11.42 -16.91 3.13
CA ASP A 32 -11.10 -16.49 1.76
C ASP A 32 -9.75 -17.11 1.35
N PRO A 33 -9.63 -17.80 0.20
CA PRO A 33 -8.35 -18.32 -0.29
C PRO A 33 -7.24 -17.25 -0.32
N SER A 34 -7.60 -15.98 -0.50
CA SER A 34 -6.66 -14.86 -0.43
C SER A 34 -6.13 -14.61 0.99
N GLU A 35 -6.91 -14.90 2.05
CA GLU A 35 -6.46 -14.85 3.44
C GLU A 35 -5.50 -16.00 3.76
N ALA A 36 -5.77 -17.20 3.24
CA ALA A 36 -4.88 -18.34 3.41
C ALA A 36 -3.50 -18.11 2.73
N ILE A 37 -3.48 -17.56 1.51
CA ILE A 37 -2.23 -17.20 0.82
C ILE A 37 -1.49 -16.07 1.56
N SER A 38 -2.22 -15.10 2.12
CA SER A 38 -1.62 -14.01 2.90
C SER A 38 -0.96 -14.50 4.20
N HIS A 39 -1.46 -15.58 4.81
CA HIS A 39 -0.86 -16.15 6.02
C HIS A 39 0.55 -16.71 5.72
N ASP A 40 0.71 -17.43 4.61
CA ASP A 40 1.98 -18.10 4.30
C ASP A 40 3.04 -17.15 3.72
N LEU A 41 2.62 -16.05 3.10
CA LEU A 41 3.52 -15.04 2.52
C LEU A 41 3.84 -13.88 3.48
N GLY A 42 3.25 -13.89 4.68
CA GLY A 42 3.48 -12.91 5.74
C GLY A 42 2.56 -11.68 5.67
N PRO A 43 2.53 -10.87 6.76
CA PRO A 43 1.50 -9.84 6.96
C PRO A 43 1.57 -8.69 5.95
N PHE A 44 2.74 -8.48 5.33
CA PHE A 44 2.96 -7.38 4.39
C PHE A 44 2.50 -7.65 2.96
N PHE A 45 2.30 -8.93 2.59
CA PHE A 45 2.10 -9.34 1.20
C PHE A 45 1.01 -8.54 0.48
N ARG A 46 -0.16 -8.38 1.09
CA ARG A 46 -1.27 -7.62 0.49
C ARG A 46 -0.92 -6.15 0.23
N ALA A 47 -0.23 -5.49 1.16
CA ALA A 47 0.16 -4.10 1.02
C ALA A 47 1.24 -3.93 -0.06
N GLU A 48 2.20 -4.87 -0.16
CA GLU A 48 3.23 -4.88 -1.19
C GLU A 48 2.64 -5.07 -2.59
N THR A 49 1.71 -6.01 -2.74
CA THR A 49 0.99 -6.24 -4.01
C THR A 49 0.18 -5.01 -4.40
N ALA A 50 -0.61 -4.45 -3.48
CA ALA A 50 -1.42 -3.27 -3.74
C ALA A 50 -0.57 -2.05 -4.14
N MET A 51 0.60 -1.86 -3.51
CA MET A 51 1.54 -0.81 -3.89
C MET A 51 2.05 -1.02 -5.32
N TYR A 52 2.50 -2.24 -5.66
CA TYR A 52 3.00 -2.56 -7.01
C TYR A 52 1.94 -2.31 -8.09
N ASP A 53 0.71 -2.77 -7.86
CA ASP A 53 -0.40 -2.60 -8.80
C ASP A 53 -0.75 -1.12 -8.97
N SER A 54 -0.82 -0.37 -7.87
CA SER A 54 -1.12 1.07 -7.88
C SER A 54 -0.05 1.86 -8.62
N MET A 55 1.23 1.56 -8.40
CA MET A 55 2.33 2.21 -9.11
C MET A 55 2.30 1.93 -10.62
N ARG A 56 1.94 0.71 -11.03
CA ARG A 56 1.84 0.36 -12.46
C ARG A 56 0.63 0.98 -13.15
N ALA A 57 -0.45 1.18 -12.42
CA ALA A 57 -1.65 1.85 -12.90
C ALA A 57 -1.53 3.38 -12.94
N ALA A 58 -0.56 3.95 -12.21
CA ALA A 58 -0.35 5.39 -12.07
C ALA A 58 0.30 6.02 -13.32
N ILE A 59 -0.45 6.10 -14.42
CA ILE A 59 -0.01 6.69 -15.69
C ILE A 59 -0.50 8.14 -15.78
N GLY A 60 0.44 9.05 -16.03
CA GLY A 60 0.26 10.48 -16.18
C GLY A 60 0.50 10.98 -17.59
N THR A 61 0.70 12.29 -17.70
CA THR A 61 0.75 13.04 -18.97
C THR A 61 2.15 13.17 -19.58
N SER A 62 3.18 12.83 -18.82
CA SER A 62 4.59 12.94 -19.21
C SER A 62 5.46 12.11 -18.25
N SER A 63 6.74 11.91 -18.55
CA SER A 63 7.66 11.20 -17.63
C SER A 63 7.76 11.87 -16.25
N GLY A 64 7.65 13.20 -16.18
CA GLY A 64 7.62 13.95 -14.92
C GLY A 64 6.33 13.71 -14.11
N ASP A 65 5.18 13.76 -14.77
CA ASP A 65 3.88 13.50 -14.12
C ASP A 65 3.71 12.03 -13.74
N ASN A 66 4.21 11.11 -14.58
CA ASN A 66 4.34 9.68 -14.26
C ASN A 66 5.13 9.47 -12.97
N TRP A 67 6.30 10.08 -12.85
CA TRP A 67 7.08 9.97 -11.61
C TRP A 67 6.30 10.50 -10.40
N VAL A 68 5.61 11.63 -10.51
CA VAL A 68 4.81 12.19 -9.40
C VAL A 68 3.72 11.20 -8.97
N ARG A 69 2.91 10.71 -9.90
CA ARG A 69 1.80 9.79 -9.62
C ARG A 69 2.28 8.45 -9.08
N MET A 70 3.32 7.88 -9.68
CA MET A 70 3.91 6.63 -9.20
C MET A 70 4.56 6.79 -7.82
N MET A 71 5.15 7.96 -7.54
CA MET A 71 5.76 8.25 -6.24
C MET A 71 4.70 8.50 -5.16
N ILE A 72 3.52 9.04 -5.50
CA ILE A 72 2.37 9.06 -4.58
C ILE A 72 1.98 7.63 -4.21
N ALA A 73 1.72 6.76 -5.19
CA ALA A 73 1.37 5.36 -4.93
C ALA A 73 2.46 4.60 -4.13
N HIS A 74 3.74 4.88 -4.43
CA HIS A 74 4.89 4.36 -3.68
C HIS A 74 4.84 4.77 -2.21
N HIS A 75 4.63 6.05 -1.92
CA HIS A 75 4.58 6.57 -0.56
C HIS A 75 3.36 6.05 0.21
N GLU A 76 2.20 5.96 -0.43
CA GLU A 76 1.00 5.36 0.15
C GLU A 76 1.22 3.89 0.53
N GLY A 77 1.90 3.13 -0.34
CA GLY A 77 2.32 1.77 -0.06
C GLY A 77 3.29 1.67 1.13
N GLY A 78 4.29 2.55 1.20
CA GLY A 78 5.21 2.61 2.34
C GLY A 78 4.48 2.89 3.67
N ALA A 79 3.54 3.85 3.66
CA ALA A 79 2.69 4.11 4.82
C ALA A 79 1.81 2.90 5.18
N ALA A 80 1.27 2.19 4.19
CA ALA A 80 0.48 0.97 4.43
C ALA A 80 1.32 -0.14 5.09
N LEU A 81 2.55 -0.38 4.61
CA LEU A 81 3.46 -1.34 5.24
C LEU A 81 3.75 -0.99 6.70
N SER A 82 3.99 0.27 7.01
CA SER A 82 4.18 0.71 8.39
C SER A 82 2.93 0.55 9.25
N ARG A 83 1.72 0.76 8.69
CA ARG A 83 0.47 0.51 9.43
C ARG A 83 0.24 -0.96 9.71
N VAL A 84 0.62 -1.86 8.79
CA VAL A 84 0.62 -3.31 9.04
C VAL A 84 1.53 -3.64 10.21
N LEU A 85 2.79 -3.17 10.20
CA LEU A 85 3.71 -3.41 11.33
C LEU A 85 3.13 -2.93 12.66
N LEU A 86 2.43 -1.79 12.69
CA LEU A 86 1.83 -1.26 13.93
C LEU A 86 0.77 -2.19 14.55
N GLN A 87 0.18 -3.08 13.76
CA GLN A 87 -0.77 -4.11 14.19
C GLN A 87 -0.07 -5.35 14.77
N GLU A 88 1.20 -5.57 14.42
CA GLU A 88 2.02 -6.72 14.81
C GLU A 88 2.73 -6.53 16.18
N ASN A 89 2.22 -5.61 17.01
CA ASN A 89 2.74 -5.28 18.34
C ASN A 89 4.28 -5.12 18.44
N PRO A 90 4.91 -4.22 17.65
CA PRO A 90 6.36 -4.04 17.64
C PRO A 90 6.87 -3.44 18.96
N SER A 91 8.20 -3.55 19.20
CA SER A 91 8.85 -2.90 20.33
C SER A 91 8.59 -1.39 20.34
N PRO A 92 8.65 -0.71 21.50
CA PRO A 92 8.39 0.73 21.59
C PRO A 92 9.22 1.58 20.61
N GLU A 93 10.49 1.22 20.42
CA GLU A 93 11.42 1.92 19.53
C GLU A 93 11.02 1.75 18.06
N ILE A 94 10.72 0.51 17.64
CA ILE A 94 10.30 0.21 16.27
C ILE A 94 8.90 0.77 15.99
N ARG A 95 8.00 0.75 16.97
CA ARG A 95 6.69 1.41 16.91
C ARG A 95 6.84 2.90 16.64
N ALA A 96 7.70 3.59 17.40
CA ALA A 96 7.95 5.01 17.23
C ALA A 96 8.49 5.34 15.83
N LEU A 97 9.41 4.49 15.33
CA LEU A 97 9.97 4.61 13.98
C LEU A 97 8.89 4.40 12.90
N ALA A 98 8.07 3.34 13.01
CA ALA A 98 6.98 3.09 12.06
C ALA A 98 5.96 4.24 12.03
N MET A 99 5.57 4.78 13.19
CA MET A 99 4.70 5.95 13.27
C MET A 99 5.33 7.20 12.63
N HIS A 100 6.64 7.38 12.78
CA HIS A 100 7.37 8.45 12.12
C HIS A 100 7.32 8.28 10.60
N THR A 101 7.61 7.07 10.09
CA THR A 101 7.55 6.74 8.66
C THR A 101 6.16 7.01 8.08
N VAL A 102 5.06 6.57 8.73
CA VAL A 102 3.70 6.89 8.27
C VAL A 102 3.52 8.40 8.05
N ARG A 103 3.89 9.21 9.05
CA ARG A 103 3.73 10.68 8.97
C ARG A 103 4.62 11.31 7.90
N ALA A 104 5.84 10.80 7.71
CA ALA A 104 6.78 11.29 6.71
C ALA A 104 6.26 11.00 5.29
N GLN A 105 5.82 9.76 5.05
CA GLN A 105 5.30 9.30 3.77
C GLN A 105 4.00 10.04 3.41
N GLU A 106 3.05 10.19 4.34
CA GLU A 106 1.83 10.98 4.13
C GLU A 106 2.11 12.47 3.85
N ARG A 107 3.16 13.03 4.47
CA ARG A 107 3.59 14.40 4.16
C ARG A 107 4.13 14.50 2.74
N ALA A 108 4.94 13.53 2.32
CA ALA A 108 5.46 13.49 0.96
C ALA A 108 4.34 13.39 -0.09
N VAL A 109 3.32 12.55 0.15
CA VAL A 109 2.11 12.49 -0.69
C VAL A 109 1.49 13.87 -0.88
N ARG A 110 1.21 14.59 0.21
CA ARG A 110 0.63 15.95 0.13
C ARG A 110 1.49 16.97 -0.62
N GLU A 111 2.80 16.82 -0.59
CA GLU A 111 3.70 17.70 -1.37
C GLU A 111 3.72 17.30 -2.85
N LEU A 112 3.64 16.01 -3.16
CA LEU A 112 3.59 15.49 -4.53
C LEU A 112 2.27 15.79 -5.23
N GLU A 113 1.14 15.73 -4.52
CA GLU A 113 -0.18 16.07 -5.05
C GLU A 113 -0.23 17.49 -5.65
N LYS A 114 0.56 18.43 -5.08
CA LYS A 114 0.68 19.80 -5.60
C LYS A 114 1.38 19.89 -6.96
N LEU A 115 2.03 18.82 -7.40
CA LEU A 115 2.79 18.73 -8.65
C LEU A 115 2.06 17.94 -9.74
N LEU A 116 0.87 17.41 -9.44
CA LEU A 116 0.05 16.68 -10.41
C LEU A 116 -0.32 17.57 -11.60
N ARG A 117 -0.33 16.96 -12.78
CA ARG A 117 -0.75 17.62 -14.02
C ARG A 117 -1.95 16.89 -14.63
N ASP A 118 -2.86 17.67 -15.19
CA ASP A 118 -4.00 17.17 -15.97
C ASP A 118 -3.65 17.11 -17.46
N GLY A 119 -4.29 16.20 -18.18
CA GLY A 119 -4.11 16.02 -19.62
C GLY A 119 -4.31 14.57 -20.05
N PRO A 120 -4.18 14.28 -21.37
CA PRO A 120 -4.22 12.91 -21.86
C PRO A 120 -3.02 12.11 -21.32
N THR A 121 -3.24 10.82 -21.06
CA THR A 121 -2.18 9.92 -20.61
C THR A 121 -1.15 9.68 -21.72
N ASP A 122 0.13 9.74 -21.35
CA ASP A 122 1.27 9.34 -22.19
C ASP A 122 1.87 8.05 -21.62
N VAL A 123 1.40 6.92 -22.17
CA VAL A 123 1.84 5.58 -21.77
C VAL A 123 3.30 5.33 -22.12
N GLU A 124 3.78 5.86 -23.26
CA GLU A 124 5.16 5.63 -23.71
C GLU A 124 6.15 6.22 -22.71
N SER A 125 5.89 7.44 -22.22
CA SER A 125 6.73 8.08 -21.22
C SER A 125 6.73 7.40 -19.85
N ALA A 126 5.79 6.50 -19.58
CA ALA A 126 5.74 5.69 -18.35
C ALA A 126 6.65 4.46 -18.41
N LEU A 127 6.97 3.96 -19.61
CA LEU A 127 7.68 2.69 -19.80
C LEU A 127 9.08 2.67 -19.16
N VAL A 128 9.73 3.84 -19.05
CA VAL A 128 11.05 3.97 -18.42
C VAL A 128 11.05 3.55 -16.94
N PHE A 129 9.90 3.59 -16.26
CA PHE A 129 9.77 3.23 -14.86
C PHE A 129 9.43 1.76 -14.62
N LEU A 130 9.08 0.98 -15.64
CA LEU A 130 8.67 -0.42 -15.44
C LEU A 130 9.77 -1.27 -14.81
N ARG A 131 11.02 -1.11 -15.26
CA ARG A 131 12.16 -1.86 -14.72
C ARG A 131 12.44 -1.53 -13.24
N PRO A 132 12.62 -0.25 -12.82
CA PRO A 132 12.86 0.04 -11.41
C PRO A 132 11.68 -0.34 -10.50
N ILE A 133 10.43 -0.21 -10.98
CA ILE A 133 9.25 -0.66 -10.23
C ILE A 133 9.28 -2.18 -10.01
N GLN A 134 9.53 -2.95 -11.06
CA GLN A 134 9.65 -4.40 -10.95
C GLN A 134 10.78 -4.82 -9.99
N LYS A 135 11.96 -4.22 -10.15
CA LYS A 135 13.12 -4.49 -9.29
C LYS A 135 12.79 -4.25 -7.81
N MET A 136 12.11 -3.14 -7.50
CA MET A 136 11.69 -2.85 -6.13
C MET A 136 10.69 -3.90 -5.63
N HIS A 137 9.67 -4.24 -6.42
CA HIS A 137 8.69 -5.26 -6.05
C HIS A 137 9.36 -6.59 -5.72
N ASP A 138 10.21 -7.11 -6.62
CA ASP A 138 10.94 -8.36 -6.42
C ASP A 138 11.83 -8.31 -5.16
N ALA A 139 12.49 -7.17 -4.92
CA ALA A 139 13.33 -6.98 -3.74
C ALA A 139 12.52 -6.97 -2.45
N THR A 140 11.37 -6.29 -2.42
CA THR A 140 10.49 -6.22 -1.24
C THR A 140 9.82 -7.56 -0.95
N THR A 141 9.24 -8.22 -1.96
CA THR A 141 8.56 -9.50 -1.80
C THR A 141 9.53 -10.65 -1.50
N GLY A 142 10.80 -10.54 -1.90
CA GLY A 142 11.86 -11.48 -1.54
C GLY A 142 12.35 -11.40 -0.09
N VAL A 143 11.88 -10.44 0.71
CA VAL A 143 12.25 -10.30 2.12
C VAL A 143 11.33 -11.15 3.01
N PHE A 144 11.90 -12.20 3.59
CA PHE A 144 11.27 -13.05 4.60
C PHE A 144 12.14 -13.17 5.86
N GLY A 145 11.53 -13.56 6.97
CA GLY A 145 12.22 -13.78 8.24
C GLY A 145 11.24 -14.05 9.39
N PRO A 146 11.72 -14.62 10.51
CA PRO A 146 10.88 -14.96 11.66
C PRO A 146 10.51 -13.73 12.52
N ASP A 147 11.29 -12.65 12.46
CA ASP A 147 11.03 -11.42 13.21
C ASP A 147 10.40 -10.35 12.32
N VAL A 148 9.16 -9.98 12.66
CA VAL A 148 8.34 -9.05 11.87
C VAL A 148 8.92 -7.63 11.82
N CYS A 149 9.60 -7.20 12.89
CA CYS A 149 10.26 -5.89 12.96
C CYS A 149 11.44 -5.81 11.98
N THR A 150 12.29 -6.84 11.98
CA THR A 150 13.43 -6.99 11.07
C THR A 150 12.97 -7.10 9.62
N VAL A 151 11.89 -7.86 9.37
CA VAL A 151 11.27 -7.98 8.04
C VAL A 151 10.79 -6.61 7.55
N TRP A 152 10.07 -5.84 8.38
CA TRP A 152 9.61 -4.50 8.03
C TRP A 152 10.77 -3.56 7.72
N LEU A 153 11.81 -3.52 8.56
CA LEU A 153 13.00 -2.68 8.33
C LEU A 153 13.66 -3.00 6.99
N ARG A 154 13.86 -4.29 6.68
CA ARG A 154 14.45 -4.74 5.42
C ARG A 154 13.56 -4.39 4.22
N LYS A 155 12.25 -4.62 4.29
CA LYS A 155 11.30 -4.25 3.23
C LYS A 155 11.31 -2.74 2.99
N MET A 156 11.29 -1.92 4.04
CA MET A 156 11.34 -0.46 3.91
C MET A 156 12.66 0.03 3.32
N ILE A 157 13.79 -0.60 3.63
CA ILE A 157 15.07 -0.26 2.98
C ILE A 157 15.00 -0.51 1.46
N GLU A 158 14.48 -1.66 1.02
CA GLU A 158 14.32 -1.94 -0.41
C GLU A 158 13.28 -1.03 -1.09
N HIS A 159 12.19 -0.69 -0.39
CA HIS A 159 11.21 0.31 -0.82
C HIS A 159 11.87 1.67 -1.09
N HIS A 160 12.68 2.18 -0.15
CA HIS A 160 13.41 3.44 -0.32
C HIS A 160 14.41 3.38 -1.49
N ARG A 161 15.10 2.25 -1.67
CA ARG A 161 15.99 2.03 -2.83
C ARG A 161 15.24 2.13 -4.16
N GLY A 162 14.02 1.58 -4.23
CA GLY A 162 13.13 1.72 -5.38
C GLY A 162 12.83 3.18 -5.74
N ALA A 163 12.45 4.00 -4.75
CA ALA A 163 12.21 5.43 -4.97
C ALA A 163 13.44 6.18 -5.47
N ILE A 164 14.63 5.84 -4.95
CA ILE A 164 15.90 6.43 -5.38
C ILE A 164 16.19 6.05 -6.84
N ASP A 165 16.01 4.78 -7.22
CA ASP A 165 16.22 4.29 -8.58
C ASP A 165 15.27 4.97 -9.57
N MET A 166 13.97 5.06 -9.26
CA MET A 166 12.99 5.77 -10.10
C MET A 166 13.35 7.25 -10.27
N SER A 167 13.76 7.91 -9.19
CA SER A 167 14.19 9.31 -9.23
C SER A 167 15.43 9.49 -10.13
N ASN A 168 16.38 8.56 -10.07
CA ASN A 168 17.57 8.59 -10.92
C ASN A 168 17.24 8.31 -12.39
N VAL A 169 16.23 7.47 -12.69
CA VAL A 169 15.74 7.26 -14.05
C VAL A 169 15.17 8.55 -14.63
N LEU A 170 14.28 9.25 -13.91
CA LEU A 170 13.71 10.50 -14.38
C LEU A 170 14.80 11.57 -14.59
N LEU A 171 15.71 11.74 -13.63
CA LEU A 171 16.77 12.76 -13.72
C LEU A 171 17.76 12.55 -14.88
N LYS A 172 17.77 11.37 -15.52
CA LYS A 172 18.56 11.09 -16.73
C LYS A 172 17.79 11.37 -18.02
N GLN A 173 16.47 11.57 -17.96
CA GLN A 173 15.67 11.86 -19.14
C GLN A 173 15.95 13.29 -19.64
N PRO A 174 15.97 13.51 -20.96
CA PRO A 174 16.02 14.86 -21.51
C PRO A 174 14.71 15.60 -21.22
N GLY A 175 14.77 16.94 -21.14
CA GLY A 175 13.57 17.77 -21.10
C GLY A 175 12.78 17.76 -19.79
N VAL A 176 13.30 17.20 -18.69
CA VAL A 176 12.64 17.27 -17.38
C VAL A 176 12.57 18.73 -16.92
N PRO A 177 11.37 19.28 -16.66
CA PRO A 177 11.21 20.64 -16.17
C PRO A 177 11.99 20.90 -14.87
N ARG A 178 12.54 22.12 -14.71
CA ARG A 178 13.44 22.46 -13.59
C ARG A 178 12.76 22.33 -12.23
N ASP A 179 11.50 22.75 -12.14
CA ASP A 179 10.63 22.58 -10.97
C ASP A 179 10.47 21.10 -10.61
N THR A 180 10.13 20.24 -11.58
CA THR A 180 10.06 18.79 -11.39
C THR A 180 11.41 18.21 -10.95
N ALA A 181 12.50 18.56 -11.62
CA ALA A 181 13.83 18.06 -11.26
C ALA A 181 14.25 18.46 -9.83
N ASN A 182 13.89 19.67 -9.39
CA ASN A 182 14.15 20.12 -8.02
C ASN A 182 13.34 19.33 -6.99
N ALA A 183 12.05 19.11 -7.26
CA ALA A 183 11.19 18.28 -6.41
C ALA A 183 11.72 16.85 -6.28
N VAL A 184 12.10 16.23 -7.41
CA VAL A 184 12.69 14.88 -7.46
C VAL A 184 13.97 14.80 -6.62
N ARG A 185 14.89 15.77 -6.77
CA ARG A 185 16.14 15.80 -5.98
C ARG A 185 15.85 15.97 -4.49
N LYS A 186 14.91 16.84 -4.12
CA LYS A 186 14.51 17.06 -2.72
C LYS A 186 13.98 15.77 -2.12
N LEU A 187 12.97 15.17 -2.73
CA LEU A 187 12.34 13.96 -2.23
C LEU A 187 13.31 12.79 -2.16
N ARG A 188 14.11 12.56 -3.21
CA ARG A 188 15.15 11.53 -3.22
C ARG A 188 16.13 11.70 -2.04
N ASN A 189 16.52 12.93 -1.73
CA ASN A 189 17.42 13.19 -0.60
C ASN A 189 16.74 12.93 0.76
N GLU A 190 15.42 13.16 0.87
CA GLU A 190 14.63 12.79 2.05
C GLU A 190 14.55 11.27 2.20
N GLN A 191 14.28 10.54 1.11
CA GLN A 191 14.28 9.07 1.09
C GLN A 191 15.63 8.49 1.54
N VAL A 192 16.75 9.05 1.06
CA VAL A 192 18.10 8.64 1.50
C VAL A 192 18.31 8.85 3.00
N LYS A 193 17.79 9.95 3.57
CA LYS A 193 17.92 10.22 5.01
C LYS A 193 17.12 9.22 5.83
N GLU A 194 15.90 8.92 5.42
CA GLU A 194 15.04 7.94 6.10
C GLU A 194 15.62 6.53 6.00
N MET A 195 16.09 6.12 4.82
CA MET A 195 16.77 4.83 4.63
C MET A 195 17.93 4.63 5.59
N LYS A 196 18.76 5.66 5.80
CA LYS A 196 19.87 5.60 6.78
C LYS A 196 19.39 5.44 8.23
N VAL A 197 18.21 5.94 8.58
CA VAL A 197 17.63 5.73 9.92
C VAL A 197 17.21 4.27 10.06
N LEU A 198 16.57 3.70 9.04
CA LEU A 198 16.16 2.30 9.01
C LEU A 198 17.35 1.34 9.05
N GLU A 199 18.42 1.64 8.30
CA GLU A 199 19.66 0.85 8.31
C GLU A 199 20.27 0.78 9.72
N ARG A 200 20.39 1.92 10.41
CA ARG A 200 20.87 1.96 11.81
C ARG A 200 19.96 1.20 12.78
N ALA A 201 18.65 1.32 12.61
CA ALA A 201 17.69 0.60 13.45
C ALA A 201 17.83 -0.92 13.25
N ARG A 202 18.04 -1.37 12.01
CA ARG A 202 18.29 -2.79 11.69
C ARG A 202 19.59 -3.29 12.31
N GLU A 203 20.68 -2.55 12.15
CA GLU A 203 21.98 -2.90 12.75
C GLU A 203 21.88 -3.04 14.26
N GLY A 204 21.11 -2.18 14.94
CA GLY A 204 20.90 -2.27 16.38
C GLY A 204 20.03 -3.44 16.87
N LEU A 205 19.31 -4.15 15.98
CA LEU A 205 18.60 -5.39 16.32
C LEU A 205 19.48 -6.64 16.16
N GLU A 206 20.61 -6.52 15.44
CA GLU A 206 21.54 -7.62 15.16
C GLU A 206 22.67 -7.72 16.21
N THR A 207 22.75 -6.75 17.14
CA THR A 207 23.74 -6.65 18.22
C THR A 207 23.15 -7.01 19.58
#